data_AF-A0A6P0NFF6-F1
#
_entry.id   AF-A0A6P0NFF6-F1
#
_cell.length_a   1.000
_cell.length_b   1.000
_cell.length_c   1.000
_cell.angle_alpha   90.00
_cell.angle_beta   90.00
_cell.angle_gamma   90.00
#
_symmetry.space_group_name_H-M   'P 1'
#
loop_
_entity.id
_entity.type
_entity.pdbx_description
1 polymer ?
#
loop_
_entity_poly.entity_id
_entity_poly.type
_entity_poly.pdbx_seq_one_letter_code
_entity_poly.pdbx_strand_id
1 'polypeptide(L)'
;MVPGPYIPINPQTGIPLSLPVNQDGGKIPSSQYPHTQLGYRKGSKGGYRQTRTWSENGQLIKDIDWTDYGRPQNHPNPHEHIWIPNPTSGSAQRGPTKPLELD
;
A
#
# COMPACT_ATOMS: atom_id res chain seq x y z
N MET A 1 14.22 -2.37 -23.83
CA MET A 1 13.90 -1.58 -22.61
C MET A 1 12.90 -2.38 -21.80
N VAL A 2 13.23 -2.77 -20.57
CA VAL A 2 12.21 -3.31 -19.66
C VAL A 2 11.41 -2.09 -19.18
N PRO A 3 10.08 -2.02 -19.38
CA PRO A 3 9.30 -0.93 -18.85
C PRO A 3 9.54 -0.85 -17.34
N GLY A 4 9.80 0.37 -16.82
CA GLY A 4 9.90 0.60 -15.38
C GLY A 4 8.64 0.11 -14.64
N PRO A 5 8.71 -0.05 -13.32
CA PRO A 5 7.57 -0.54 -12.54
C PRO A 5 6.34 0.33 -12.76
N TYR A 6 5.20 -0.28 -13.12
CA TYR A 6 3.95 0.42 -13.39
C TYR A 6 3.46 1.18 -12.15
N ILE A 7 3.22 2.49 -12.31
CA ILE A 7 2.55 3.36 -11.35
C ILE A 7 1.27 3.88 -12.04
N PRO A 8 0.08 3.69 -11.44
CA PRO A 8 -1.14 4.22 -12.04
C PRO A 8 -1.07 5.75 -12.08
N ILE A 9 -1.42 6.35 -13.22
CA ILE A 9 -1.42 7.80 -13.44
C ILE A 9 -2.81 8.26 -13.87
N ASN A 10 -3.13 9.52 -13.56
CA ASN A 10 -4.25 10.20 -14.16
C ASN A 10 -3.90 10.50 -15.64
N PRO A 11 -4.67 10.01 -16.62
CA PRO A 11 -4.32 10.16 -18.03
C PRO A 11 -4.43 11.60 -18.54
N GLN A 12 -5.17 12.48 -17.85
CA GLN A 12 -5.31 13.89 -18.23
C GLN A 12 -4.17 14.75 -17.66
N THR A 13 -3.71 14.46 -16.45
CA THR A 13 -2.70 15.30 -15.75
C THR A 13 -1.31 14.68 -15.71
N GLY A 14 -1.18 13.39 -15.99
CA GLY A 14 0.06 12.62 -15.82
C GLY A 14 0.48 12.39 -14.37
N ILE A 15 -0.33 12.83 -13.39
CA ILE A 15 0.00 12.73 -11.96
C ILE A 15 -0.25 11.29 -11.47
N PRO A 16 0.67 10.70 -10.67
CA PRO A 16 0.44 9.41 -10.02
C PRO A 16 -0.81 9.37 -9.14
N LEU A 17 -1.61 8.31 -9.28
CA LEU A 17 -2.81 8.07 -8.48
C LEU A 17 -2.44 7.43 -7.15
N SER A 18 -2.89 8.05 -6.05
CA SER A 18 -2.74 7.49 -4.70
C SER A 18 -3.80 6.41 -4.42
N LEU A 19 -3.54 5.54 -3.44
CA LEU A 19 -4.57 4.64 -2.94
C LEU A 19 -5.77 5.43 -2.38
N PRO A 20 -7.02 5.01 -2.62
CA PRO A 20 -8.21 5.70 -2.12
C PRO A 20 -8.27 5.79 -0.59
N VAL A 21 -8.61 6.98 -0.12
CA VAL A 21 -8.85 7.28 1.29
C VAL A 21 -10.08 8.16 1.43
N ASN A 22 -10.77 8.07 2.57
CA ASN A 22 -11.83 8.98 2.95
C ASN A 22 -11.24 10.32 3.44
N GLN A 23 -12.12 11.27 3.82
CA GLN A 23 -11.70 12.59 4.30
C GLN A 23 -10.84 12.53 5.57
N ASP A 24 -11.00 11.50 6.41
CA ASP A 24 -10.24 11.29 7.63
C ASP A 24 -8.93 10.49 7.42
N GLY A 25 -8.60 10.15 6.16
CA GLY A 25 -7.45 9.30 5.84
C GLY A 25 -7.69 7.79 6.08
N GLY A 26 -8.92 7.41 6.42
CA GLY A 26 -9.41 6.04 6.46
C GLY A 26 -9.35 5.39 5.07
N LYS A 27 -8.95 4.12 5.02
CA LYS A 27 -8.66 3.43 3.76
C LYS A 27 -9.96 2.93 3.17
N ILE A 28 -10.17 3.14 1.87
CA ILE A 28 -11.41 2.73 1.19
C ILE A 28 -11.10 1.60 0.21
N PRO A 29 -11.79 0.45 0.30
CA PRO A 29 -11.73 -0.60 -0.71
C PRO A 29 -12.43 -0.16 -2.01
N SER A 30 -11.88 -0.51 -3.17
CA SER A 30 -12.54 -0.24 -4.46
C SER A 30 -13.69 -1.20 -4.79
N SER A 31 -13.82 -2.28 -4.04
CA SER A 31 -14.82 -3.33 -4.21
C SER A 31 -15.09 -4.03 -2.87
N GLN A 32 -16.27 -4.64 -2.70
CA GLN A 32 -16.58 -5.48 -1.53
C GLN A 32 -16.00 -6.90 -1.63
N TYR A 33 -15.56 -7.30 -2.83
CA TYR A 33 -14.95 -8.61 -3.09
C TYR A 33 -13.45 -8.59 -2.80
N PRO A 34 -12.81 -9.75 -2.54
CA PRO A 34 -11.37 -9.83 -2.36
C PRO A 34 -10.62 -9.24 -3.56
N HIS A 35 -9.71 -8.30 -3.31
CA HIS A 35 -8.96 -7.63 -4.36
C HIS A 35 -7.69 -6.97 -3.81
N THR A 36 -6.80 -6.58 -4.72
CA THR A 36 -5.65 -5.75 -4.41
C THR A 36 -5.72 -4.44 -5.18
N GLN A 37 -5.57 -3.32 -4.48
CA GLN A 37 -5.47 -1.99 -5.08
C GLN A 37 -4.02 -1.59 -5.24
N LEU A 38 -3.72 -0.96 -6.37
CA LEU A 38 -2.41 -0.39 -6.66
C LEU A 38 -2.47 1.12 -6.57
N GLY A 39 -1.48 1.74 -5.95
CA GLY A 39 -1.36 3.19 -5.93
C GLY A 39 0.05 3.68 -5.69
N TYR A 40 0.19 4.99 -5.77
CA TYR A 40 1.39 5.72 -5.44
C TYR A 40 1.30 6.27 -4.01
N ARG A 41 2.41 6.21 -3.28
CA ARG A 41 2.53 6.84 -1.97
C ARG A 41 3.71 7.78 -2.00
N LYS A 42 3.48 9.04 -1.62
CA LYS A 42 4.54 10.04 -1.50
C LYS A 42 5.44 9.71 -0.31
N GLY A 43 6.74 9.62 -0.54
CA GLY A 43 7.76 9.45 0.47
C GLY A 43 8.70 10.66 0.52
N SER A 44 9.45 10.80 1.61
CA SER A 44 10.44 11.88 1.78
C SER A 44 11.68 11.71 0.87
N LYS A 45 11.92 10.49 0.37
CA LYS A 45 13.05 10.14 -0.52
C LYS A 45 12.63 9.91 -1.98
N GLY A 46 11.43 10.36 -2.34
CA GLY A 46 10.73 9.95 -3.55
C GLY A 46 9.51 9.11 -3.20
N GLY A 47 8.48 9.17 -4.02
CA GLY A 47 7.34 8.29 -3.83
C GLY A 47 7.56 6.93 -4.47
N TYR A 48 6.70 6.01 -4.08
CA TYR A 48 6.85 4.59 -4.37
C TYR A 48 5.48 3.99 -4.62
N ARG A 49 5.51 2.83 -5.25
CA ARG A 49 4.32 2.02 -5.46
C ARG A 49 3.96 1.30 -4.18
N GLN A 50 2.68 1.30 -3.83
CA GLN A 50 2.13 0.54 -2.71
C GLN A 50 0.95 -0.28 -3.24
N THR A 51 0.90 -1.56 -2.86
CA THR A 51 -0.29 -2.39 -3.04
C THR A 51 -1.00 -2.57 -1.72
N ARG A 52 -2.33 -2.63 -1.74
CA ARG A 52 -3.18 -2.87 -0.57
C ARG A 52 -4.17 -3.97 -0.86
N THR A 53 -4.14 -5.02 -0.05
CA THR A 53 -5.00 -6.19 -0.19
C THR A 53 -6.17 -6.11 0.77
N TRP A 54 -7.34 -6.44 0.24
CA TRP A 54 -8.61 -6.52 0.93
C TRP A 54 -9.18 -7.92 0.80
N SER A 55 -9.76 -8.43 1.87
CA SER A 55 -10.58 -9.63 1.85
C SER A 55 -12.04 -9.29 1.55
N GLU A 56 -12.92 -10.28 1.71
CA GLU A 56 -14.36 -10.11 1.63
C GLU A 56 -14.85 -9.00 2.57
N ASN A 57 -15.97 -8.37 2.20
CA ASN A 57 -16.63 -7.29 2.93
C ASN A 57 -15.73 -6.05 3.14
N GLY A 58 -14.74 -5.86 2.27
CA GLY A 58 -13.84 -4.71 2.34
C GLY A 58 -12.96 -4.69 3.58
N GLN A 59 -12.69 -5.85 4.19
CA GLN A 59 -11.78 -5.93 5.33
C GLN A 59 -10.33 -5.80 4.86
N LEU A 60 -9.60 -4.92 5.54
CA LEU A 60 -8.22 -4.58 5.22
C LEU A 60 -7.26 -5.66 5.73
N ILE A 61 -6.39 -6.19 4.86
CA ILE A 61 -5.49 -7.31 5.19
C ILE A 61 -4.04 -6.87 5.29
N LYS A 62 -3.45 -6.35 4.20
CA LYS A 62 -2.04 -5.97 4.19
C LYS A 62 -1.72 -4.88 3.18
N ASP A 63 -0.64 -4.16 3.45
CA ASP A 63 0.04 -3.32 2.47
C ASP A 63 1.36 -4.00 2.06
N ILE A 64 1.76 -3.88 0.79
CA ILE A 64 3.13 -4.16 0.35
C ILE A 64 3.74 -2.86 -0.17
N ASP A 65 4.89 -2.51 0.39
CA ASP A 65 5.68 -1.37 -0.03
C ASP A 65 6.76 -1.84 -0.99
N TRP A 66 6.74 -1.28 -2.20
CA TRP A 66 7.73 -1.56 -3.24
C TRP A 66 8.88 -0.55 -3.14
N THR A 67 9.45 -0.45 -1.95
CA THR A 67 10.57 0.44 -1.60
C THR A 67 11.28 -0.08 -0.35
N ASP A 68 12.56 0.22 -0.21
CA ASP A 68 13.33 0.06 1.04
C ASP A 68 13.37 1.36 1.87
N TYR A 69 12.67 2.42 1.43
CA TYR A 69 12.72 3.75 2.01
C TYR A 69 14.13 4.38 2.05
N GLY A 70 15.05 3.93 1.20
CA GLY A 70 16.47 4.30 1.25
C GLY A 70 17.19 3.74 2.48
N ARG A 71 16.68 2.65 3.06
CA ARG A 71 17.24 1.95 4.23
C ARG A 71 17.44 0.44 3.94
N PRO A 72 18.08 0.04 2.84
CA PRO A 72 18.18 -1.36 2.41
C PRO A 72 18.76 -2.30 3.47
N GLN A 73 19.61 -1.79 4.36
CA GLN A 73 20.19 -2.55 5.47
C GLN A 73 19.15 -3.06 6.49
N ASN A 74 18.02 -2.36 6.66
CA ASN A 74 17.01 -2.65 7.68
C ASN A 74 15.57 -2.72 7.15
N HIS A 75 15.36 -2.52 5.84
CA HIS A 75 14.07 -2.64 5.17
C HIS A 75 14.23 -3.44 3.88
N PRO A 76 13.62 -4.64 3.78
CA PRO A 76 13.62 -5.38 2.53
C PRO A 76 12.82 -4.63 1.45
N ASN A 77 13.12 -4.90 0.18
CA ASN A 77 12.36 -4.38 -0.94
C ASN A 77 12.06 -5.50 -1.94
N PRO A 78 10.78 -5.87 -2.14
CA PRO A 78 9.59 -5.35 -1.44
C PRO A 78 9.47 -5.90 0.00
N HIS A 79 8.59 -5.27 0.80
CA HIS A 79 8.22 -5.76 2.14
C HIS A 79 6.73 -5.55 2.42
N GLU A 80 6.18 -6.36 3.32
CA GLU A 80 4.77 -6.31 3.69
C GLU A 80 4.53 -5.81 5.12
N HIS A 81 3.31 -5.33 5.32
CA HIS A 81 2.77 -4.91 6.61
C HIS A 81 1.32 -5.41 6.75
N ILE A 82 1.09 -6.35 7.65
CA ILE A 82 -0.25 -6.83 7.99
C ILE A 82 -1.00 -5.74 8.77
N TRP A 83 -2.26 -5.49 8.43
CA TRP A 83 -3.11 -4.61 9.22
C TRP A 83 -3.65 -5.36 10.44
N ILE A 84 -3.42 -4.78 11.61
CA ILE A 84 -3.84 -5.35 12.90
C ILE A 84 -4.86 -4.41 13.57
N PRO A 85 -5.82 -4.96 14.33
CA PRO A 85 -6.73 -4.15 15.13
C PRO A 85 -5.97 -3.18 16.04
N ASN A 86 -6.50 -1.98 16.21
CA ASN A 86 -5.93 -1.02 17.14
C ASN A 86 -6.34 -1.40 18.58
N PRO A 87 -5.38 -1.65 19.49
CA PRO A 87 -5.69 -2.12 20.85
C PRO A 87 -6.42 -1.08 21.71
N THR A 88 -6.32 0.22 21.38
CA THR A 88 -6.92 1.32 22.15
C THR A 88 -8.17 1.90 21.51
N SER A 89 -8.80 1.17 20.57
CA SER A 89 -9.84 1.63 19.63
C SER A 89 -9.32 2.50 18.48
N GLY A 90 -10.16 2.74 17.47
CA GLY A 90 -9.83 3.53 16.27
C GLY A 90 -9.49 2.69 15.03
N SER A 91 -8.98 3.35 13.98
CA SER A 91 -8.61 2.68 12.73
C SER A 91 -7.50 1.65 12.95
N ALA A 92 -7.57 0.53 12.22
CA ALA A 92 -6.51 -0.48 12.20
C ALA A 92 -5.14 0.16 11.95
N GLN A 93 -4.10 -0.45 12.51
CA GLN A 93 -2.71 0.00 12.39
C GLN A 93 -1.87 -0.99 11.59
N ARG A 94 -0.77 -0.51 11.01
CA ARG A 94 0.19 -1.39 10.31
C ARG A 94 0.99 -2.14 11.35
N GLY A 95 1.07 -3.45 11.18
CA GLY A 95 2.01 -4.31 11.90
C GLY A 95 3.46 -4.04 11.49
N PRO A 96 4.41 -4.78 12.10
CA PRO A 96 5.83 -4.63 11.81
C PRO A 96 6.15 -4.95 10.36
N THR A 97 7.28 -4.41 9.88
CA THR A 97 7.88 -4.76 8.58
C THR A 97 8.18 -6.25 8.55
N LYS A 98 7.73 -6.93 7.49
CA LYS A 98 8.12 -8.32 7.20
C LYS A 98 8.62 -8.45 5.77
N PRO A 99 9.58 -9.35 5.48
CA PRO A 99 9.89 -9.73 4.10
C PRO A 99 8.61 -10.15 3.37
N LEU A 100 8.53 -9.86 2.07
CA LEU A 100 7.40 -10.33 1.27
C LEU A 100 7.46 -11.86 1.16
N GLU A 101 6.45 -12.53 1.71
CA GLU A 101 6.21 -13.96 1.48
C GLU A 101 5.26 -14.11 0.28
N LEU A 102 5.63 -14.94 -0.67
CA LEU A 102 4.77 -15.36 -1.78
C LEU A 102 4.11 -16.67 -1.36
N ASP A 103 2.79 -16.69 -1.39
CA ASP A 103 1.94 -17.85 -1.13
C ASP A 103 1.84 -18.81 -2.33
#